data_AF-A0A7C5DJ27-F1
#
_entry.id   AF-A0A7C5DJ27-F1
#
_cell.length_a   1.000
_cell.length_b   1.000
_cell.length_c   1.000
_cell.angle_alpha   90.00
_cell.angle_beta   90.00
_cell.angle_gamma   90.00
#
_symmetry.space_group_name_H-M   'P 1'
#
loop_
_entity.id
_entity.type
_entity.pdbx_description
1 polymer ?
#
loop_
_entity_poly.entity_id
_entity_poly.type
_entity_poly.pdbx_seq_one_letter_code
_entity_poly.pdbx_strand_id
1 'polypeptide(L)'
;MIETDVRKLFMLEDGVQVERHVRVVDNSFIFTDHKGKPVSKKKKITTELIERVVTELVGEEALPIILYLRGKKQISEFIIAEELDMEIHMVRNLLYLLLDFNLVSFIRKKDRIKGWYICYWDFNEYMVPYLAEKIRLSKIAKLKERLKREQNHTFYMCRNACVRMPFEKSMEFNFKCPECGELMHEQDNTRTMEFIQEQLRALENKKDL
;
A
#
# COMPACT_ATOMS: atom_id res chain seq x y z
N MET A 1 3.29 21.66 -19.44
CA MET A 1 2.35 20.55 -19.25
C MET A 1 3.15 19.27 -19.14
N ILE A 2 3.25 18.68 -17.95
CA ILE A 2 3.86 17.36 -17.78
C ILE A 2 2.71 16.36 -17.90
N GLU A 3 2.58 15.75 -19.08
CA GLU A 3 1.68 14.61 -19.28
C GLU A 3 2.49 13.35 -18.99
N THR A 4 2.34 12.78 -17.80
CA THR A 4 2.99 11.52 -17.45
C THR A 4 1.93 10.42 -17.50
N ASP A 5 2.02 9.58 -18.52
CA ASP A 5 1.25 8.34 -18.62
C ASP A 5 2.01 7.26 -17.86
N VAL A 6 1.61 7.00 -16.60
CA VAL A 6 2.18 5.91 -15.82
C VAL A 6 1.49 4.63 -16.26
N ARG A 7 2.01 4.01 -17.33
CA ARG A 7 1.56 2.69 -17.80
C ARG A 7 2.16 1.60 -16.93
N LYS A 8 1.44 1.18 -15.89
CA LYS A 8 1.81 0.03 -15.06
C LYS A 8 0.61 -0.89 -14.91
N LEU A 9 0.74 -2.14 -15.38
CA LEU A 9 -0.26 -3.18 -15.14
C LEU A 9 -0.47 -3.37 -13.63
N PHE A 10 -1.74 -3.36 -13.21
CA PHE A 10 -2.12 -3.77 -11.87
C PHE A 10 -2.48 -5.26 -11.93
N MET A 11 -1.55 -6.10 -11.48
CA MET A 11 -1.79 -7.54 -11.35
C MET A 11 -2.37 -7.82 -9.96
N LEU A 12 -3.53 -8.45 -9.91
CA LEU A 12 -4.04 -9.10 -8.70
C LEU A 12 -3.61 -10.57 -8.70
N GLU A 13 -3.28 -11.12 -7.54
CA GLU A 13 -2.86 -12.52 -7.38
C GLU A 13 -3.99 -13.53 -7.70
N ASP A 14 -5.25 -13.09 -7.76
CA ASP A 14 -6.44 -13.92 -8.03
C ASP A 14 -6.68 -14.22 -9.53
N GLY A 15 -5.74 -13.91 -10.43
CA GLY A 15 -5.86 -14.15 -11.87
C GLY A 15 -6.78 -13.18 -12.64
N VAL A 16 -7.43 -12.22 -11.96
CA VAL A 16 -8.21 -11.17 -12.62
C VAL A 16 -7.29 -9.98 -12.95
N GLN A 17 -6.90 -9.85 -14.21
CA GLN A 17 -6.20 -8.67 -14.70
C GLN A 17 -7.12 -7.46 -14.68
N VAL A 18 -6.78 -6.44 -13.89
CA VAL A 18 -7.48 -5.15 -13.93
C VAL A 18 -6.51 -4.13 -14.52
N GLU A 19 -6.42 -4.09 -15.85
CA GLU A 19 -5.60 -3.08 -16.52
C GLU A 19 -6.17 -1.69 -16.28
N ARG A 20 -5.47 -0.91 -15.46
CA ARG A 20 -5.71 0.53 -15.30
C ARG A 20 -4.43 1.29 -15.59
N HIS A 21 -4.58 2.39 -16.30
CA HIS A 21 -3.54 3.36 -16.57
C HIS A 21 -3.84 4.61 -15.74
N VAL A 22 -2.80 5.31 -15.29
CA VAL A 22 -2.96 6.59 -14.58
C VAL A 22 -2.50 7.69 -15.49
N ARG A 23 -3.41 8.58 -15.86
CA ARG A 23 -3.07 9.84 -16.54
C ARG A 23 -3.00 10.94 -15.50
N VAL A 24 -1.84 11.57 -15.38
CA VAL A 24 -1.62 12.72 -14.48
C VAL A 24 -1.43 13.99 -15.33
N VAL A 25 -2.24 15.01 -15.06
CA VAL A 25 -2.21 16.32 -15.72
C VAL A 25 -2.47 17.40 -14.67
N ASP A 26 -1.55 18.37 -14.53
CA ASP A 26 -1.67 19.54 -13.65
C ASP A 26 -2.11 19.19 -12.21
N ASN A 27 -1.31 18.34 -11.55
CA ASN A 27 -1.56 17.83 -10.20
C ASN A 27 -2.92 17.13 -10.01
N SER A 28 -3.54 16.71 -11.11
CA SER A 28 -4.77 15.94 -11.13
C SER A 28 -4.53 14.61 -11.82
N PHE A 29 -5.29 13.60 -11.46
CA PHE A 29 -5.18 12.27 -12.03
C PHE A 29 -6.54 11.68 -12.37
N ILE A 30 -6.53 10.75 -13.31
CA ILE A 30 -7.68 9.92 -13.66
C ILE A 30 -7.20 8.51 -14.00
N PHE A 31 -7.92 7.49 -13.51
CA PHE A 31 -7.67 6.11 -13.93
C PHE A 31 -8.38 5.85 -15.24
N THR A 32 -7.71 5.21 -16.19
CA THR A 32 -8.29 4.79 -17.48
C THR A 32 -8.11 3.30 -17.69
N ASP A 33 -8.92 2.68 -18.54
CA ASP A 33 -8.73 1.29 -18.99
C ASP A 33 -7.58 1.18 -20.02
N HIS A 34 -7.39 -0.01 -20.59
CA HIS A 34 -6.41 -0.27 -21.65
C HIS A 34 -6.71 0.42 -22.98
N LYS A 35 -7.96 0.84 -23.20
CA LYS A 35 -8.38 1.63 -24.36
C LYS A 35 -8.29 3.14 -24.09
N GLY A 36 -7.79 3.54 -22.92
CA GLY A 36 -7.68 4.94 -22.50
C GLY A 36 -9.01 5.58 -22.07
N LYS A 37 -10.08 4.80 -21.88
CA LYS A 37 -11.37 5.32 -21.40
C LYS A 37 -11.33 5.53 -19.88
N PRO A 38 -11.86 6.64 -19.37
CA PRO A 38 -11.87 6.92 -17.93
C PRO A 38 -12.70 5.89 -17.15
N VAL A 39 -12.10 5.34 -16.09
CA VAL A 39 -12.69 4.38 -15.15
C VAL A 39 -12.96 5.04 -13.79
N SER A 40 -12.41 6.23 -13.55
CA SER A 40 -12.69 7.05 -12.37
C SER A 40 -12.96 8.50 -12.75
N LYS A 41 -13.49 9.29 -11.82
CA LYS A 41 -13.52 10.74 -11.94
C LYS A 41 -12.10 11.32 -11.84
N LYS A 42 -11.91 12.51 -12.42
CA LYS A 42 -10.69 13.31 -12.26
C LYS A 42 -10.57 13.78 -10.80
N LYS A 43 -9.43 13.56 -10.16
CA LYS A 43 -9.17 13.95 -8.76
C LYS A 43 -7.86 14.71 -8.65
N LYS A 44 -7.72 15.56 -7.62
CA LYS A 44 -6.47 16.24 -7.31
C LYS A 44 -5.57 15.36 -6.43
N ILE A 45 -4.27 15.52 -6.57
CA ILE A 45 -3.31 14.95 -5.62
C ILE A 45 -3.25 15.87 -4.41
N THR A 46 -3.91 15.47 -3.33
CA THR A 46 -3.99 16.25 -2.09
C THR A 46 -2.93 15.79 -1.08
N THR A 47 -2.67 16.61 -0.07
CA THR A 47 -1.72 16.27 1.00
C THR A 47 -2.18 15.03 1.76
N GLU A 48 -3.48 14.90 2.04
CA GLU A 48 -4.05 13.76 2.76
C GLU A 48 -3.87 12.45 1.97
N LEU A 49 -3.94 12.52 0.64
CA LEU A 49 -3.68 11.37 -0.22
C LEU A 49 -2.21 10.94 -0.13
N ILE A 50 -1.28 11.91 -0.14
CA ILE A 50 0.15 11.66 -0.02
C ILE A 50 0.45 11.02 1.34
N GLU A 51 -0.02 11.65 2.42
CA GLU A 51 0.20 11.17 3.79
C GLU A 51 -0.29 9.74 3.97
N ARG A 52 -1.53 9.46 3.57
CA ARG A 52 -2.10 8.11 3.65
C ARG A 52 -1.25 7.07 2.91
N VAL A 53 -0.80 7.39 1.69
CA VAL A 53 -0.01 6.45 0.87
C VAL A 53 1.37 6.22 1.46
N VAL A 54 2.05 7.28 1.91
CA VAL A 54 3.39 7.19 2.49
C VAL A 54 3.35 6.44 3.83
N THR A 55 2.41 6.79 4.72
CA THR A 55 2.23 6.10 6.00
C THR A 55 1.96 4.61 5.81
N GLU A 56 1.14 4.24 4.82
CA GLU A 56 0.79 2.84 4.61
C GLU A 56 1.92 2.01 3.96
N LEU A 57 2.81 2.62 3.18
CA LEU A 57 3.89 1.91 2.49
C LEU A 57 5.21 1.91 3.24
N VAL A 58 5.56 3.02 3.88
CA VAL A 58 6.87 3.24 4.50
C VAL A 58 6.74 3.52 6.00
N GLY A 59 5.68 4.20 6.42
CA GLY A 59 5.45 4.60 7.81
C GLY A 59 5.40 6.11 8.00
N GLU A 60 4.92 6.55 9.16
CA GLU A 60 4.71 7.97 9.47
C GLU A 60 6.02 8.77 9.52
N GLU A 61 7.12 8.12 9.89
CA GLU A 61 8.46 8.74 9.96
C GLU A 61 8.97 9.28 8.61
N ALA A 62 8.43 8.79 7.49
CA ALA A 62 8.80 9.25 6.16
C ALA A 62 8.05 10.53 5.72
N LEU A 63 6.99 10.92 6.43
CA LEU A 63 6.16 12.07 6.07
C LEU A 63 6.93 13.40 6.06
N PRO A 64 7.76 13.73 7.07
CA PRO A 64 8.51 14.99 7.06
C PRO A 64 9.37 15.16 5.81
N ILE A 65 10.05 14.09 5.39
CA ILE A 65 10.91 14.09 4.19
C ILE A 65 10.08 14.34 2.92
N ILE A 66 8.98 13.60 2.73
CA ILE A 66 8.15 13.73 1.52
C ILE A 66 7.49 15.10 1.44
N LEU A 67 6.95 15.59 2.55
CA LEU A 67 6.32 16.91 2.60
C LEU A 67 7.34 18.02 2.38
N TYR A 68 8.55 17.89 2.93
CA TYR A 68 9.64 18.84 2.69
C TYR A 68 10.10 18.87 1.24
N LEU A 69 10.19 17.72 0.58
CA LEU A 69 10.59 17.61 -0.84
C LEU A 69 9.50 18.07 -1.81
N ARG A 70 8.25 18.20 -1.37
CA ARG A 70 7.14 18.59 -2.23
C ARG A 70 7.35 19.99 -2.81
N GLY A 71 7.24 20.10 -4.13
CA GLY A 71 7.51 21.34 -4.86
C GLY A 71 8.99 21.73 -4.97
N LYS A 72 9.91 20.97 -4.36
CA LYS A 72 11.36 21.17 -4.45
C LYS A 72 11.97 20.20 -5.47
N LYS A 73 13.16 20.56 -5.95
CA LYS A 73 13.92 19.78 -6.94
C LYS A 73 15.39 19.72 -6.59
N GLN A 74 15.96 18.54 -6.80
CA GLN A 74 17.36 18.19 -6.63
C GLN A 74 17.87 18.65 -5.28
N ILE A 75 17.26 18.16 -4.20
CA ILE A 75 17.67 18.51 -2.84
C ILE A 75 18.66 17.47 -2.32
N SER A 76 19.80 17.94 -1.81
CA SER A 76 20.82 17.09 -1.21
C SER A 76 20.29 16.39 0.03
N GLU A 77 20.62 15.12 0.22
CA GLU A 77 20.31 14.38 1.47
C GLU A 77 20.84 15.08 2.74
N PHE A 78 21.94 15.82 2.64
CA PHE A 78 22.47 16.61 3.76
C PHE A 78 21.59 17.81 4.10
N ILE A 79 21.01 18.47 3.09
CA ILE A 79 20.09 19.59 3.29
C ILE A 79 18.78 19.08 3.90
N ILE A 80 18.30 17.92 3.47
CA ILE A 80 17.11 17.28 4.05
C ILE A 80 17.34 17.00 5.55
N ALA A 81 18.50 16.43 5.88
CA ALA A 81 18.87 16.12 7.27
C ALA A 81 18.97 17.38 8.14
N GLU A 82 19.62 18.43 7.65
CA GLU A 82 19.78 19.70 8.36
C GLU A 82 18.44 20.41 8.59
N GLU A 83 17.62 20.53 7.55
CA GLU A 83 16.37 21.29 7.60
C GLU A 83 15.26 20.60 8.40
N LEU A 84 15.34 19.28 8.53
CA LEU A 84 14.39 18.48 9.31
C LEU A 84 14.93 18.11 10.70
N ASP A 85 16.14 18.55 11.05
CA ASP A 85 16.84 18.16 12.29
C ASP A 85 16.83 16.63 12.50
N MET A 86 17.16 15.90 11.43
CA MET A 86 17.18 14.44 11.39
C MET A 86 18.60 13.92 11.21
N GLU A 87 18.90 12.78 11.83
CA GLU A 87 20.17 12.11 11.59
C GLU A 87 20.30 11.66 10.12
N ILE A 88 21.47 11.93 9.52
CA ILE A 88 21.73 11.62 8.10
C ILE A 88 21.52 10.13 7.76
N HIS A 89 21.81 9.23 8.70
CA HIS A 89 21.59 7.79 8.51
C HIS A 89 20.10 7.44 8.43
N MET A 90 19.27 8.06 9.28
CA MET A 90 17.82 7.89 9.26
C MET A 90 17.23 8.43 7.95
N VAL A 91 17.66 9.62 7.53
CA VAL A 91 17.21 10.24 6.27
C VAL A 91 17.51 9.34 5.07
N ARG A 92 18.73 8.80 4.98
CA ARG A 92 19.12 7.88 3.90
C ARG A 92 18.27 6.61 3.90
N ASN A 93 18.05 6.00 5.06
CA ASN A 93 17.22 4.79 5.16
C ASN A 93 15.80 5.05 4.66
N LEU A 94 15.18 6.15 5.10
CA LEU A 94 13.83 6.53 4.66
C LEU A 94 13.78 6.86 3.16
N LEU A 95 14.78 7.57 2.63
CA LEU A 95 14.87 7.86 1.19
C LEU A 95 15.01 6.59 0.35
N TYR A 96 15.74 5.58 0.81
CA TYR A 96 15.82 4.28 0.13
C TYR A 96 14.51 3.50 0.18
N LEU A 97 13.81 3.48 1.33
CA LEU A 97 12.48 2.87 1.41
C LEU A 97 11.47 3.56 0.49
N LEU A 98 11.50 4.89 0.39
CA LEU A 98 10.68 5.65 -0.53
C LEU A 98 11.05 5.37 -2.00
N LEU A 99 12.33 5.15 -2.29
CA LEU A 99 12.83 4.82 -3.62
C LEU A 99 12.30 3.48 -4.12
N ASP A 100 12.18 2.47 -3.24
CA ASP A 100 11.63 1.15 -3.59
C ASP A 100 10.22 1.23 -4.19
N PHE A 101 9.43 2.21 -3.73
CA PHE A 101 8.09 2.50 -4.26
C PHE A 101 8.08 3.50 -5.43
N ASN A 102 9.24 4.00 -5.84
CA ASN A 102 9.42 5.12 -6.77
C ASN A 102 8.75 6.42 -6.30
N LEU A 103 8.53 6.59 -4.99
CA LEU A 103 8.01 7.84 -4.44
C LEU A 103 9.04 8.97 -4.56
N VAL A 104 10.33 8.62 -4.54
CA VAL A 104 11.42 9.55 -4.84
C VAL A 104 12.26 9.05 -6.00
N SER A 105 12.99 9.96 -6.63
CA SER A 105 14.08 9.66 -7.56
C SER A 105 15.32 10.46 -7.15
N PHE A 106 16.49 10.05 -7.62
CA PHE A 106 17.72 10.78 -7.33
C PHE A 106 18.65 10.83 -8.53
N ILE A 107 19.51 11.84 -8.51
CA ILE A 107 20.69 11.94 -9.37
C ILE A 107 21.94 12.05 -8.49
N ARG A 108 23.06 11.56 -9.02
CA ARG A 108 24.36 11.67 -8.33
C ARG A 108 25.22 12.70 -9.05
N LYS A 109 25.77 13.64 -8.29
CA LYS A 109 26.74 14.63 -8.79
C LYS A 109 28.05 14.46 -8.04
N LYS A 110 29.17 14.54 -8.77
CA LYS A 110 30.50 14.54 -8.17
C LYS A 110 30.77 15.92 -7.59
N ASP A 111 31.12 15.96 -6.31
CA ASP A 111 31.59 17.17 -5.64
C ASP A 111 32.97 17.54 -6.19
N ARG A 112 33.10 18.76 -6.72
CA ARG A 112 34.36 19.25 -7.32
C ARG A 112 35.43 19.55 -6.28
N ILE A 113 35.05 19.76 -5.02
CA ILE A 113 35.95 20.12 -3.93
C ILE A 113 36.41 18.87 -3.19
N LYS A 114 35.46 18.06 -2.71
CA LYS A 114 35.75 16.88 -1.88
C LYS A 114 35.96 15.59 -2.69
N GLY A 115 35.58 15.58 -3.97
CA GLY A 115 35.77 14.43 -4.87
C GLY A 115 34.78 13.26 -4.70
N TRP A 116 33.97 13.25 -3.64
CA TRP A 116 32.92 12.25 -3.41
C TRP A 116 31.63 12.55 -4.21
N TYR A 117 30.69 11.60 -4.21
CA TYR A 117 29.38 11.77 -4.87
C TYR A 117 28.30 12.14 -3.86
N ILE A 118 27.46 13.11 -4.22
CA ILE A 118 26.30 13.52 -3.45
C ILE A 118 25.03 13.15 -4.21
N CYS A 119 24.07 12.54 -3.50
CA CYS A 119 22.75 12.21 -4.01
C CYS A 119 21.81 13.41 -3.82
N TYR A 120 21.12 13.78 -4.90
CA TYR A 120 20.12 14.83 -4.93
C TYR A 120 18.78 14.22 -5.28
N TRP A 121 17.78 14.47 -4.44
CA TRP A 121 16.51 13.77 -4.43
C TRP A 121 15.36 14.67 -4.90
N ASP A 122 14.41 14.04 -5.59
CA ASP A 122 13.18 14.60 -6.12
C ASP A 122 11.99 13.78 -5.62
N PHE A 123 10.90 14.44 -5.24
CA PHE A 123 9.62 13.76 -5.00
C PHE A 123 8.88 13.50 -6.33
N ASN A 124 8.50 12.25 -6.56
CA ASN A 124 7.73 11.80 -7.72
C ASN A 124 6.22 11.79 -7.39
N GLU A 125 5.65 12.97 -7.18
CA GLU A 125 4.26 13.13 -6.72
C GLU A 125 3.22 12.41 -7.61
N TYR A 126 3.48 12.31 -8.92
CA TYR A 126 2.63 11.61 -9.88
C TYR A 126 2.49 10.10 -9.63
N MET A 127 3.38 9.48 -8.84
CA MET A 127 3.28 8.06 -8.47
C MET A 127 2.25 7.80 -7.38
N VAL A 128 1.86 8.81 -6.60
CA VAL A 128 0.97 8.66 -5.44
C VAL A 128 -0.40 8.07 -5.81
N PRO A 129 -1.10 8.54 -6.86
CA PRO A 129 -2.37 7.95 -7.26
C PRO A 129 -2.25 6.47 -7.66
N TYR A 130 -1.20 6.13 -8.42
CA TYR A 130 -0.92 4.76 -8.81
C TYR A 130 -0.74 3.86 -7.58
N LEU A 131 0.08 4.29 -6.62
CA LEU A 131 0.34 3.54 -5.40
C LEU A 131 -0.91 3.40 -4.52
N ALA A 132 -1.73 4.46 -4.42
CA ALA A 132 -3.01 4.41 -3.71
C ALA A 132 -3.94 3.32 -4.27
N GLU A 133 -4.02 3.21 -5.59
CA GLU A 133 -4.85 2.19 -6.23
C GLU A 133 -4.26 0.79 -6.06
N LYS A 134 -2.92 0.66 -6.16
CA LYS A 134 -2.22 -0.61 -5.91
C LYS A 134 -2.50 -1.13 -4.50
N ILE A 135 -2.42 -0.26 -3.49
CA ILE A 135 -2.76 -0.57 -2.10
C ILE A 135 -4.23 -1.04 -1.98
N ARG A 136 -5.17 -0.28 -2.56
CA ARG A 136 -6.60 -0.60 -2.52
C ARG A 136 -6.89 -1.98 -3.13
N LEU A 137 -6.29 -2.25 -4.29
CA LEU A 137 -6.43 -3.52 -4.99
C LEU A 137 -5.82 -4.69 -4.20
N SER A 138 -4.64 -4.51 -3.60
CA SER A 138 -4.03 -5.52 -2.73
C SER A 138 -4.90 -5.84 -1.52
N LYS A 139 -5.50 -4.84 -0.87
CA LYS A 139 -6.46 -5.06 0.23
C LYS A 139 -7.66 -5.88 -0.20
N ILE A 140 -8.22 -5.59 -1.38
CA ILE A 140 -9.35 -6.33 -1.93
C ILE A 140 -8.99 -7.80 -2.17
N ALA A 141 -7.83 -8.08 -2.78
CA ALA A 141 -7.38 -9.46 -3.00
C ALA A 141 -7.26 -10.24 -1.67
N LYS A 142 -6.57 -9.67 -0.68
CA LYS A 142 -6.43 -10.28 0.66
C LYS A 142 -7.78 -10.55 1.33
N LEU A 143 -8.73 -9.62 1.20
CA LEU A 143 -10.08 -9.80 1.76
C LEU A 143 -10.90 -10.84 0.99
N LYS A 144 -10.78 -10.92 -0.34
CA LYS A 144 -11.43 -11.96 -1.16
C LYS A 144 -10.87 -13.34 -0.85
N GLU A 145 -9.56 -13.46 -0.73
CA GLU A 145 -8.91 -14.70 -0.32
C GLU A 145 -9.36 -15.14 1.08
N ARG A 146 -9.42 -14.19 2.03
CA ARG A 146 -9.95 -14.45 3.38
C ARG A 146 -11.41 -14.89 3.32
N LEU A 147 -12.27 -14.20 2.57
CA LEU A 147 -13.68 -14.57 2.43
C LEU A 147 -13.85 -15.96 1.84
N LYS A 148 -13.09 -16.30 0.80
CA LYS A 148 -13.09 -17.63 0.18
C LYS A 148 -12.68 -18.71 1.17
N ARG A 149 -11.70 -18.45 2.03
CA ARG A 149 -11.32 -19.38 3.11
C ARG A 149 -12.46 -19.56 4.11
N GLU A 150 -13.12 -18.47 4.52
CA GLU A 150 -14.26 -18.52 5.43
C GLU A 150 -15.46 -19.28 4.83
N GLN A 151 -15.72 -19.14 3.53
CA GLN A 151 -16.84 -19.82 2.86
C GLN A 151 -16.60 -21.32 2.65
N ASN A 152 -15.34 -21.71 2.41
CA ASN A 152 -15.00 -23.07 2.01
C ASN A 152 -14.55 -23.97 3.17
N HIS A 153 -14.30 -23.41 4.36
CA HIS A 153 -13.82 -24.17 5.51
C HIS A 153 -14.71 -23.94 6.72
N THR A 154 -15.02 -25.02 7.41
CA THR A 154 -15.57 -24.98 8.76
C THR A 154 -14.44 -24.77 9.75
N PHE A 155 -14.61 -23.83 10.68
CA PHE A 155 -13.62 -23.52 11.70
C PHE A 155 -14.08 -24.02 13.05
N TYR A 156 -13.12 -24.47 13.86
CA TYR A 156 -13.29 -24.81 15.25
C TYR A 156 -12.45 -23.87 16.10
N MET A 157 -12.99 -23.50 17.26
CA MET A 157 -12.37 -22.58 18.19
C MET A 157 -12.47 -23.13 19.61
N CYS A 158 -11.38 -22.98 20.37
CA CYS A 158 -11.38 -23.25 21.80
C CYS A 158 -12.27 -22.22 22.54
N ARG A 159 -12.97 -22.64 23.61
CA ARG A 159 -13.78 -21.72 24.45
C ARG A 159 -12.94 -20.60 25.07
N ASN A 160 -11.71 -20.92 25.45
CA ASN A 160 -10.75 -19.96 26.00
C ASN A 160 -10.07 -19.11 24.91
N ALA A 161 -10.53 -19.21 23.65
CA ALA A 161 -10.03 -18.47 22.49
C ALA A 161 -8.52 -18.63 22.22
N CYS A 162 -7.88 -19.69 22.72
CA CYS A 162 -6.44 -19.91 22.54
C CYS A 162 -6.07 -20.09 21.06
N VAL A 163 -6.85 -20.90 20.35
CA VAL A 163 -6.57 -21.29 18.97
C VAL A 163 -7.87 -21.41 18.18
N ARG A 164 -7.80 -21.04 16.90
CA ARG A 164 -8.81 -21.26 15.87
C ARG A 164 -8.18 -22.03 14.70
N MET A 165 -8.80 -23.13 14.28
CA MET A 165 -8.27 -23.99 13.22
C MET A 165 -9.37 -24.50 12.29
N PRO A 166 -9.05 -24.82 11.03
CA PRO A 166 -10.01 -25.47 10.13
C PRO A 166 -10.30 -26.90 10.60
N PHE A 167 -11.37 -27.49 10.06
CA PHE A 167 -11.84 -28.83 10.41
C PHE A 167 -10.74 -29.89 10.30
N GLU A 168 -9.97 -29.92 9.21
CA GLU A 168 -8.94 -30.94 8.94
C GLU A 168 -7.89 -30.95 10.05
N LYS A 169 -7.38 -29.77 10.41
CA LYS A 169 -6.41 -29.62 11.48
C LYS A 169 -7.03 -29.92 12.84
N SER A 170 -8.30 -29.58 13.05
CA SER A 170 -9.02 -29.91 14.29
C SER A 170 -9.19 -31.42 14.43
N MET A 171 -9.43 -32.14 13.33
CA MET A 171 -9.52 -33.60 13.30
C MET A 171 -8.17 -34.25 13.66
N GLU A 172 -7.04 -33.72 13.16
CA GLU A 172 -5.69 -34.18 13.53
C GLU A 172 -5.44 -34.09 15.05
N PHE A 173 -5.96 -33.05 15.71
CA PHE A 173 -5.89 -32.88 17.17
C PHE A 173 -7.07 -33.50 17.92
N ASN A 174 -7.88 -34.36 17.29
CA ASN A 174 -9.07 -34.98 17.88
C ASN A 174 -10.05 -33.96 18.51
N PHE A 175 -10.16 -32.78 17.91
CA PHE A 175 -10.93 -31.63 18.39
C PHE A 175 -10.54 -31.16 19.80
N LYS A 176 -9.29 -31.37 20.20
CA LYS A 176 -8.72 -30.82 21.44
C LYS A 176 -7.79 -29.66 21.14
N CYS A 177 -7.87 -28.62 21.95
CA CYS A 177 -6.98 -27.47 21.82
C CYS A 177 -5.54 -27.90 22.15
N PRO A 178 -4.55 -27.61 21.30
CA PRO A 178 -3.16 -27.98 21.55
C PRO A 178 -2.52 -27.19 22.72
N GLU A 179 -3.10 -26.05 23.09
CA GLU A 179 -2.59 -25.18 24.17
C GLU A 179 -3.15 -25.57 25.55
N CYS A 180 -4.46 -25.76 25.66
CA CYS A 180 -5.13 -25.98 26.95
C CYS A 180 -5.76 -27.38 27.12
N GLY A 181 -5.78 -28.20 26.07
CA GLY A 181 -6.36 -29.55 26.10
C GLY A 181 -7.90 -29.61 26.10
N GLU A 182 -8.59 -28.48 26.17
CA GLU A 182 -10.06 -28.43 26.14
C GLU A 182 -10.64 -28.78 24.77
N LEU A 183 -11.88 -29.24 24.76
CA LEU A 183 -12.62 -29.52 23.53
C LEU A 183 -12.85 -28.23 22.73
N MET A 184 -12.59 -28.29 21.43
CA MET A 184 -12.89 -27.23 20.48
C MET A 184 -14.32 -27.35 19.97
N HIS A 185 -14.94 -26.20 19.67
CA HIS A 185 -16.31 -26.13 19.16
C HIS A 185 -16.33 -25.52 17.77
N GLU A 186 -17.26 -25.99 16.94
CA GLU A 186 -17.53 -25.35 15.65
C GLU A 186 -17.90 -23.88 15.88
N GLN A 187 -17.27 -23.01 15.11
CA GLN A 187 -17.48 -21.58 15.14
C GLN A 187 -18.38 -21.18 13.97
N ASP A 188 -19.50 -20.55 14.29
CA ASP A 188 -20.28 -19.83 13.28
C ASP A 188 -19.49 -18.60 12.79
N ASN A 189 -19.09 -18.63 11.52
CA ASN A 189 -18.35 -17.56 10.86
C ASN A 189 -19.23 -16.62 10.02
N THR A 190 -20.57 -16.75 10.09
CA THR A 190 -21.51 -15.90 9.34
C THR A 190 -21.24 -14.41 9.56
N ARG A 191 -21.12 -13.97 10.82
CA ARG A 191 -20.80 -12.57 11.15
C ARG A 191 -19.45 -12.11 10.60
N THR A 192 -18.46 -13.01 10.59
CA THR A 192 -17.12 -12.72 10.03
C THR A 192 -17.22 -12.52 8.53
N MET A 193 -17.98 -13.36 7.83
CA MET A 193 -18.21 -13.24 6.39
C MET A 193 -18.94 -11.94 6.03
N GLU A 194 -20.00 -11.61 6.76
CA GLU A 194 -20.76 -10.36 6.58
C GLU A 194 -19.87 -9.13 6.74
N PHE A 195 -19.03 -9.10 7.78
CA PHE A 195 -18.07 -8.02 8.01
C PHE A 195 -17.06 -7.91 6.86
N ILE A 196 -16.49 -9.02 6.38
CA ILE A 196 -15.55 -8.99 5.26
C ILE A 196 -16.24 -8.50 3.97
N GLN A 197 -17.47 -8.93 3.71
CA GLN A 197 -18.25 -8.48 2.56
C GLN A 197 -18.58 -6.98 2.63
N GLU A 198 -18.91 -6.45 3.80
CA GLU A 198 -19.10 -5.02 4.01
C GLU A 198 -17.84 -4.22 3.69
N GLN A 199 -16.68 -4.67 4.19
CA GLN A 199 -15.40 -4.02 3.92
C GLN A 199 -15.03 -4.08 2.43
N LEU A 200 -15.29 -5.20 1.76
CA LEU A 200 -15.12 -5.33 0.31
C LEU A 200 -15.99 -4.32 -0.45
N ARG A 201 -17.29 -4.22 -0.10
CA ARG A 201 -18.19 -3.22 -0.69
C ARG A 201 -17.67 -1.80 -0.49
N ALA A 202 -17.19 -1.46 0.70
CA ALA A 202 -16.65 -0.14 0.99
C ALA A 202 -15.41 0.19 0.13
N LEU A 203 -14.51 -0.79 -0.06
CA LEU A 203 -13.30 -0.61 -0.89
C LEU A 203 -13.60 -0.60 -2.38
N GLU A 204 -14.58 -1.37 -2.84
CA GLU A 204 -15.00 -1.42 -4.25
C GLU A 204 -15.77 -0.15 -4.65
N ASN A 205 -16.65 0.37 -3.78
CA ASN A 205 -17.42 1.60 -4.02
C ASN A 205 -16.56 2.87 -3.98
N LYS A 206 -15.40 2.85 -3.28
CA LYS A 206 -14.42 3.95 -3.32
C LYS A 206 -13.80 4.21 -4.71
N LYS A 207 -14.15 3.41 -5.74
CA LYS A 207 -13.85 3.74 -7.16
C LYS A 207 -14.38 5.11 -7.58
N ASP A 208 -15.49 5.56 -7.01
CA ASP A 208 -16.33 6.63 -7.61
C ASP A 208 -16.29 8.01 -6.91
N LEU A 209 -15.48 8.15 -5.85
CA LEU A 209 -15.30 9.38 -5.05
C LEU A 209 -13.96 10.05 -5.30
#